data_AF-A0A949XEZ2-F1
#
_entry.id   AF-A0A949XEZ2-F1
#
_cell.length_a   1.000
_cell.length_b   1.000
_cell.length_c   1.000
_cell.angle_alpha   90.00
_cell.angle_beta   90.00
_cell.angle_gamma   90.00
#
_symmetry.space_group_name_H-M   'P 1'
#
loop_
_entity.id
_entity.type
_entity.pdbx_description
1 polymer ?
#
loop_
_entity_poly.entity_id
_entity_poly.type
_entity_poly.pdbx_seq_one_letter_code
_entity_poly.pdbx_strand_id
1 'polypeptide(L)'
;MSELDLNAPTAPFLAIEFSKNNLTLRFFTTLTSFSTPHDVTLQELRIESFFAADEETELALQSLSEKRLQLLRPTGRGRAAGA
;
A
#
# COMPACT_ATOMS: atom_id res chain seq x y z
N MET A 1 2.30 9.00 23.22
CA MET A 1 2.72 7.87 22.37
C MET A 1 2.56 6.64 23.23
N SER A 2 1.46 5.92 23.08
CA SER A 2 1.18 4.72 23.87
C SER A 2 2.23 3.65 23.58
N GLU A 3 2.82 3.11 24.64
CA GLU A 3 3.79 2.03 24.60
C GLU A 3 3.14 0.79 23.97
N LEU A 4 3.83 0.16 23.01
CA LEU A 4 3.37 -1.07 22.38
C LEU A 4 3.52 -2.22 23.38
N ASP A 5 2.40 -2.73 23.89
CA ASP A 5 2.39 -3.94 24.73
C ASP A 5 2.62 -5.17 23.86
N LEU A 6 3.83 -5.71 23.93
CA LEU A 6 4.25 -6.90 23.18
C LEU A 6 3.68 -8.22 23.73
N ASN A 7 2.98 -8.19 24.87
CA ASN A 7 2.44 -9.37 25.54
C ASN A 7 0.91 -9.51 25.42
N ALA A 8 0.21 -8.52 24.85
CA ALA A 8 -1.19 -8.66 24.50
C ALA A 8 -1.37 -9.77 23.45
N PRO A 9 -2.51 -10.48 23.42
CA PRO A 9 -2.82 -11.44 22.35
C PRO A 9 -2.71 -10.73 20.99
N THR A 10 -1.63 -10.98 20.27
CA THR A 10 -1.39 -10.35 18.98
C THR A 10 -2.39 -10.92 17.99
N ALA A 11 -3.32 -10.08 17.54
CA ALA A 11 -4.11 -10.41 16.37
C ALA A 11 -3.15 -10.80 15.23
N PRO A 12 -3.50 -11.73 14.32
CA PRO A 12 -2.60 -12.20 13.25
C PRO A 12 -2.36 -11.13 12.16
N PHE A 13 -2.54 -9.86 12.51
CA PHE A 13 -2.36 -8.70 11.67
C PHE A 13 -1.70 -7.57 12.48
N LEU A 14 -0.90 -6.75 11.81
CA LEU A 14 -0.28 -5.59 12.41
C LEU A 14 -1.11 -4.35 12.08
N ALA A 15 -1.56 -3.63 13.10
CA ALA A 15 -2.20 -2.32 12.91
C ALA A 15 -1.13 -1.23 12.73
N ILE A 16 -1.29 -0.39 11.70
CA ILE A 16 -0.35 0.67 11.36
C ILE A 16 -1.12 1.97 11.12
N GLU A 17 -0.62 3.07 11.66
CA GLU A 17 -1.10 4.42 11.36
C GLU A 17 0.01 5.24 10.69
N PHE A 18 -0.28 5.78 9.51
CA PHE A 18 0.58 6.72 8.81
C PHE A 18 -0.01 8.13 8.91
N SER A 19 0.81 9.11 9.28
CA SER A 19 0.41 10.51 9.32
C SER A 19 1.32 11.33 8.41
N LYS A 20 0.71 12.10 7.48
CA LYS A 20 1.42 13.04 6.60
C LYS A 20 0.57 14.30 6.43
N ASN A 21 1.09 15.45 6.88
CA ASN A 21 0.37 16.73 6.87
C ASN A 21 -1.00 16.57 7.58
N ASN A 22 -2.11 16.81 6.86
CA ASN A 22 -3.48 16.66 7.36
C ASN A 22 -4.11 15.30 6.96
N LEU A 23 -3.31 14.34 6.48
CA LEU A 23 -3.78 13.00 6.11
C LEU A 23 -3.34 11.99 7.15
N THR A 24 -4.31 11.25 7.70
CA THR A 24 -4.07 10.07 8.52
C THR A 24 -4.62 8.86 7.78
N LEU A 25 -3.83 7.80 7.65
CA LEU A 25 -4.24 6.54 7.04
C LEU A 25 -4.03 5.41 8.06
N ARG A 26 -5.05 4.60 8.29
CA ARG A 26 -5.01 3.48 9.23
C ARG A 26 -5.19 2.17 8.48
N PHE A 27 -4.32 1.23 8.79
CA PHE A 27 -4.30 -0.09 8.17
C PHE A 27 -4.26 -1.19 9.20
N PHE A 28 -4.80 -2.34 8.84
CA PHE A 28 -4.27 -3.62 9.33
C PHE A 28 -3.53 -4.30 8.18
N THR A 29 -2.46 -5.02 8.49
CA THR A 29 -1.64 -5.69 7.48
C THR A 29 -1.62 -7.20 7.65
N THR A 30 -1.49 -7.91 6.54
CA THR A 30 -1.21 -9.34 6.52
C THR A 30 0.14 -9.59 5.87
N LEU A 31 0.92 -10.50 6.47
CA LEU A 31 2.24 -10.88 5.99
C LEU A 31 2.22 -12.34 5.52
N THR A 32 2.42 -12.55 4.23
CA THR A 32 2.42 -13.88 3.61
C THR A 32 3.85 -14.24 3.19
N SER A 33 4.38 -15.36 3.69
CA SER A 33 5.71 -15.86 3.34
C SER A 33 5.61 -17.12 2.46
N PHE A 34 6.45 -17.19 1.43
CA PHE A 34 6.55 -18.32 0.51
C PHE A 34 7.88 -19.06 0.78
N SER A 35 7.81 -20.14 1.55
CA SER A 35 8.97 -20.86 2.10
C SER A 35 9.52 -21.97 1.19
N THR A 36 8.88 -22.24 0.05
CA THR A 36 9.38 -23.18 -0.98
C THR A 36 9.15 -22.65 -2.40
N PRO A 37 9.76 -21.53 -2.80
CA PRO A 37 9.70 -21.11 -4.19
C PRO A 37 10.44 -22.15 -5.06
N HIS A 38 9.74 -22.75 -6.02
CA HIS A 38 10.29 -23.77 -6.93
C HIS A 38 11.38 -23.22 -7.89
N ASP A 39 11.54 -21.90 -7.98
CA ASP A 39 12.59 -21.20 -8.75
C ASP A 39 13.42 -20.29 -7.82
N VAL A 40 14.72 -20.57 -7.72
CA VAL A 40 15.47 -20.53 -6.46
C VAL A 40 16.57 -19.44 -6.38
N THR A 41 16.37 -18.25 -6.97
CA THR A 41 17.37 -17.15 -6.81
C THR A 41 17.00 -16.10 -5.77
N LEU A 42 15.81 -16.18 -5.18
CA LEU A 42 15.32 -15.22 -4.19
C LEU A 42 15.30 -15.84 -2.79
N GLN A 43 15.85 -15.10 -1.82
CA GLN A 43 15.51 -15.26 -0.40
C GLN A 43 13.98 -15.31 -0.23
N GLU A 44 13.50 -15.98 0.82
CA GLU A 44 12.07 -16.17 1.13
C GLU A 44 11.20 -14.99 0.69
N LEU A 45 10.39 -15.19 -0.37
CA LEU A 45 9.52 -14.13 -0.88
C LEU A 45 8.45 -13.85 0.18
N ARG A 46 8.25 -12.57 0.49
CA ARG A 46 7.27 -12.11 1.45
C ARG A 46 6.41 -11.01 0.83
N ILE A 47 5.10 -11.20 0.86
CA ILE A 47 4.12 -10.21 0.41
C ILE A 47 3.47 -9.63 1.67
N GLU A 48 3.51 -8.31 1.79
CA GLU A 48 2.74 -7.57 2.78
C GLU A 48 1.58 -6.86 2.09
N SER A 49 0.38 -7.05 2.63
CA SER A 49 -0.85 -6.42 2.13
C SER A 49 -1.40 -5.46 3.18
N PHE A 50 -1.78 -4.25 2.76
CA PHE A 50 -2.31 -3.19 3.62
C PHE A 50 -3.80 -3.01 3.32
N PHE A 51 -4.65 -3.22 4.32
CA PHE A 51 -6.11 -3.08 4.21
C PHE A 51 -6.57 -1.87 5.01
N ALA A 52 -7.41 -1.02 4.41
CA ALA A 52 -7.95 0.14 5.09
C ALA A 52 -8.70 -0.31 6.35
N ALA A 53 -8.38 0.31 7.48
CA ALA A 53 -9.00 0.01 8.77
C ALA A 53 -10.24 0.89 9.05
N ASP A 54 -10.45 1.95 8.25
CA ASP A 54 -11.57 2.87 8.34
C ASP A 54 -11.98 3.41 6.96
N GLU A 55 -13.19 3.97 6.88
CA GLU A 55 -13.77 4.52 5.65
C GLU A 55 -12.98 5.74 5.15
N GLU A 56 -12.45 6.57 6.06
CA GLU A 56 -11.64 7.73 5.68
C GLU A 56 -10.37 7.31 4.91
N THR A 57 -9.71 6.24 5.35
CA THR A 57 -8.54 5.67 4.67
C THR A 57 -8.92 5.11 3.30
N GLU A 58 -10.06 4.43 3.19
CA GLU A 58 -10.52 3.90 1.91
C GLU A 58 -10.79 5.00 0.88
N LEU A 59 -11.51 6.05 1.27
CA LEU A 59 -11.76 7.22 0.42
C LEU A 59 -10.46 7.93 0.02
N ALA A 60 -9.52 8.07 0.96
CA ALA A 60 -8.22 8.65 0.67
C ALA A 60 -7.43 7.83 -0.37
N LEU A 61 -7.42 6.49 -0.24
CA LEU A 61 -6.76 5.60 -1.19
C LEU A 61 -7.39 5.67 -2.59
N GLN A 62 -8.71 5.72 -2.68
CA GLN A 62 -9.42 5.89 -3.95
C GLN A 62 -8.99 7.19 -4.63
N SER A 63 -8.96 8.31 -3.88
CA SER A 63 -8.54 9.62 -4.43
C SER A 63 -7.07 9.63 -4.91
N LEU A 64 -6.19 8.88 -4.25
CA LEU A 64 -4.78 8.75 -4.65
C LEU A 64 -4.65 7.91 -5.93
N SER A 65 -5.47 6.87 -6.07
CA SER A 65 -5.47 6.00 -7.25
C SER A 65 -5.89 6.76 -8.52
N GLU A 66 -6.91 7.61 -8.43
CA GLU A 66 -7.40 8.42 -9.56
C GLU A 66 -6.38 9.46 -10.00
N LYS A 67 -5.72 10.13 -9.04
CA LYS A 67 -4.64 11.09 -9.32
C LYS A 67 -3.44 10.42 -10.00
N ARG A 68 -3.10 9.19 -9.60
CA ARG A 68 -2.03 8.41 -10.24
C ARG A 68 -2.38 8.07 -11.68
N LEU A 69 -3.62 7.64 -11.96
CA LEU A 69 -4.06 7.32 -13.32
C LEU A 69 -4.01 8.54 -14.25
N GLN A 70 -4.33 9.74 -13.75
CA GLN A 70 -4.19 10.97 -14.53
C GLN A 70 -2.74 11.30 -14.87
N LEU A 71 -1.80 11.05 -13.95
CA LEU A 71 -0.37 11.27 -14.17
C LEU A 71 0.24 10.25 -15.16
N LEU A 72 -0.33 9.05 -15.25
CA LEU A 72 0.10 8.00 -16.17
C LEU A 72 -0.50 8.14 -17.58
N ARG A 73 -1.42 9.09 -17.80
CA ARG A 73 -1.92 9.36 -19.15
C ARG A 73 -0.78 9.95 -19.98
N PRO A 74 -0.45 9.38 -21.16
CA PRO A 74 0.60 9.92 -22.00
C PRO A 74 0.27 11.36 -22.37
N THR A 75 1.12 12.28 -21.91
CA THR A 75 1.01 13.70 -22.24
C THR A 75 1.52 13.88 -23.67
N GLY A 76 0.62 14.20 -24.59
CA GLY A 76 0.98 14.68 -25.92
C GLY A 76 0.91 13.62 -27.02
N ARG A 77 -0.17 13.65 -27.81
CA ARG A 77 -0.07 13.30 -29.22
C ARG A 77 0.63 14.47 -29.90
N GLY A 78 1.94 14.34 -30.12
CA GLY A 78 2.71 15.30 -30.89
C GLY A 78 2.03 15.56 -32.22
N ARG A 79 1.63 16.81 -32.46
CA ARG A 79 1.48 17.32 -33.82
C ARG A 79 2.88 17.41 -34.40
N ALA A 80 3.36 16.32 -34.99
CA ALA A 80 4.45 16.32 -35.96
C ALA A 80 3.78 15.95 -37.30
N ALA A 81 3.67 16.92 -38.21
CA ALA A 81 4.46 16.94 -39.44
C ALA A 81 4.01 15.82 -40.38
N GLY A 82 3.37 16.07 -41.52
CA GLY A 82 3.46 17.19 -42.44
C GLY A 82 3.26 16.60 -43.85
N ALA A 83 2.99 17.49 -44.81
CA ALA A 83 2.87 17.25 -46.25
C ALA A 83 1.60 16.51 -46.71
#